data_AF-A0A6J8BMJ0-F1
#
_entry.id   AF-A0A6J8BMJ0-F1
#
_cell.length_a   1.000
_cell.length_b   1.000
_cell.length_c   1.000
_cell.angle_alpha   90.00
_cell.angle_beta   90.00
_cell.angle_gamma   90.00
#
_symmetry.space_group_name_H-M   'P 1'
#
loop_
_entity.id
_entity.type
_entity.pdbx_description
1 polymer ?
#
loop_
_entity_poly.entity_id
_entity_poly.type
_entity_poly.pdbx_seq_one_letter_code
_entity_poly.pdbx_strand_id
1 'polypeptide(L)'
;MTLTKLNFSYYYMNNISSKIQENVSIVCDADAKYRTIDGSCNNLNNPGFGKANTLFERFVDGNGNKIFDYADGKDNIPNSVIHIDFCFPLEIPGNDKVLAPGCLKFVRATPRMDADGAHRYGHSQLTNKQRFVDEGCNTVTVNYLKDTFESPRLVQQNNGANIPFLARHLACTASNKIDNFITDGMHNFLLRLPEAPESDIVARNIQRGRDQGVSGYNTWRELCGLQPIKSFNKFGSEPNDVNLFIGAMLEKAAGFNVGPTFQCLLGIQYQRIKCGDRF
;
A
#
# COMPACT_ATOMS: atom_id res chain seq x y z
N MET A 1 28.22 -29.72 25.94
CA MET A 1 28.40 -28.27 25.77
C MET A 1 27.07 -27.73 25.29
N THR A 2 26.25 -27.25 26.24
CA THR A 2 24.83 -26.96 26.05
C THR A 2 24.69 -25.48 25.73
N LEU A 3 24.23 -25.15 24.52
CA LEU A 3 24.01 -23.77 24.09
C LEU A 3 22.74 -23.22 24.74
N THR A 4 22.90 -22.35 25.73
CA THR A 4 21.86 -21.50 26.28
C THR A 4 21.40 -20.50 25.21
N LYS A 5 20.12 -20.58 24.82
CA LYS A 5 19.46 -19.57 23.99
C LYS A 5 19.43 -18.25 24.78
N LEU A 6 20.15 -17.24 24.30
CA LEU A 6 20.00 -15.85 24.75
C LEU A 6 18.59 -15.37 24.38
N ASN A 7 17.74 -15.19 25.39
CA ASN A 7 16.37 -14.71 25.28
C ASN A 7 16.36 -13.18 25.03
N PHE A 8 16.64 -12.76 23.79
CA PHE A 8 16.61 -11.34 23.40
C PHE A 8 15.18 -10.75 23.30
N SER A 9 14.14 -11.58 23.26
CA SER A 9 12.76 -11.13 23.00
C SER A 9 12.03 -10.52 24.21
N TYR A 10 12.48 -10.78 25.44
CA TYR A 10 11.75 -10.36 26.64
C TYR A 10 12.18 -8.98 27.18
N TYR A 11 13.41 -8.54 26.89
CA TYR A 11 13.95 -7.28 27.42
C TYR A 11 13.55 -6.03 26.61
N TYR A 12 13.13 -6.19 25.34
CA TYR A 12 12.78 -5.07 24.47
C TYR A 12 11.28 -4.71 24.45
N MET A 13 10.37 -5.63 24.76
CA MET A 13 8.93 -5.37 24.64
C MET A 13 8.32 -4.65 25.85
N ASN A 14 8.83 -4.90 27.06
CA ASN A 14 8.27 -4.30 28.28
C ASN A 14 8.69 -2.83 28.51
N ASN A 15 9.69 -2.32 27.79
CA ASN A 15 10.15 -0.93 27.89
C ASN A 15 9.59 0.00 26.81
N ILE A 16 8.89 -0.52 25.80
CA ILE A 16 8.30 0.28 24.70
C ILE A 16 6.83 0.62 25.01
N SER A 17 6.08 -0.31 25.62
CA SER A 17 4.68 -0.07 25.98
C SER A 17 4.50 1.02 27.04
N SER A 18 5.47 1.23 27.93
CA SER A 18 5.38 2.22 29.02
C SER A 18 6.04 3.57 28.71
N LYS A 19 6.73 3.70 27.57
CA LYS A 19 7.48 4.92 27.20
C LYS A 19 6.97 5.68 25.98
N ILE A 20 5.96 5.19 25.24
CA ILE A 20 5.51 5.81 23.98
C ILE A 20 4.09 6.41 24.04
N GLN A 21 3.35 6.24 25.14
CA GLN A 21 2.24 7.14 25.46
C GLN A 21 2.76 8.28 26.34
N GLU A 22 3.50 9.22 25.75
CA GLU A 22 3.29 10.58 26.23
C GLU A 22 1.83 10.90 25.91
N ASN A 23 1.00 10.94 26.96
CA ASN A 23 -0.35 11.49 26.91
C ASN A 23 -0.28 12.99 26.58
N VAL A 24 0.22 13.34 25.40
CA VAL A 24 0.13 14.69 24.87
C VAL A 24 -1.34 14.88 24.53
N SER A 25 -2.04 15.68 25.34
CA SER A 25 -3.39 16.11 25.00
C SER A 25 -3.33 16.93 23.72
N ILE A 26 -3.74 16.33 22.60
CA ILE A 26 -3.80 17.02 21.31
C ILE A 26 -5.03 17.93 21.35
N VAL A 27 -4.81 19.24 21.19
CA VAL A 27 -5.88 20.24 21.12
C VAL A 27 -6.14 20.55 19.65
N CYS A 28 -7.41 20.49 19.25
CA CYS A 28 -7.82 20.74 17.87
C CYS A 28 -8.54 22.07 17.71
N ASP A 29 -8.18 22.81 16.67
CA ASP A 29 -8.93 23.97 16.20
C ASP A 29 -9.97 23.51 15.16
N ALA A 30 -11.25 23.60 15.55
CA ALA A 30 -12.38 23.21 14.72
C ALA A 30 -12.67 24.20 13.57
N ASP A 31 -11.99 25.34 13.51
CA ASP A 31 -12.07 26.31 12.43
C ASP A 31 -10.77 26.37 11.60
N ALA A 32 -9.80 25.49 11.88
CA ALA A 32 -8.56 25.39 11.12
C ALA A 32 -8.82 25.12 9.63
N LYS A 33 -8.19 25.93 8.78
CA LYS A 33 -8.33 25.85 7.32
C LYS A 33 -7.50 24.72 6.68
N TYR A 34 -6.41 24.31 7.33
CA TYR A 34 -5.44 23.37 6.76
C TYR A 34 -5.14 22.23 7.72
N ARG A 35 -4.92 21.05 7.14
CA ARG A 35 -4.46 19.83 7.82
C ARG A 35 -3.12 20.04 8.51
N THR A 36 -2.92 19.38 9.65
CA THR A 36 -1.61 19.27 10.30
C THR A 36 -0.69 18.34 9.50
N ILE A 37 0.62 18.59 9.53
CA ILE A 37 1.58 17.76 8.77
C ILE A 37 1.56 16.29 9.18
N ASP A 38 1.29 16.03 10.46
CA ASP A 38 1.23 14.69 11.00
C ASP A 38 -0.18 14.08 10.93
N GLY A 39 -1.19 14.79 10.43
CA GLY A 39 -2.57 14.28 10.34
C GLY A 39 -3.32 14.20 11.66
N SER A 40 -2.80 14.80 12.74
CA SER A 40 -3.58 15.03 13.96
C SER A 40 -4.78 15.94 13.69
N CYS A 41 -5.85 15.79 14.48
CA CYS A 41 -7.10 16.56 14.36
C CYS A 41 -7.92 16.33 13.09
N ASN A 42 -7.68 15.25 12.35
CA ASN A 42 -8.60 14.77 11.31
C ASN A 42 -9.95 14.31 11.90
N ASN A 43 -9.98 13.95 13.19
CA ASN A 43 -11.21 13.74 13.96
C ASN A 43 -11.15 14.59 15.24
N LEU A 44 -12.14 15.47 15.48
CA LEU A 44 -12.12 16.39 16.64
C LEU A 44 -12.36 15.69 17.98
N ASN A 45 -13.11 14.58 18.00
CA ASN A 45 -13.37 13.81 19.23
C ASN A 45 -12.19 12.91 19.60
N ASN A 46 -11.45 12.43 18.61
CA ASN A 46 -10.26 11.60 18.78
C ASN A 46 -9.09 12.16 17.98
N PRO A 47 -8.45 13.24 18.48
CA PRO A 47 -7.43 13.99 17.75
C PRO A 47 -6.21 13.18 17.25
N GLY A 48 -5.93 12.03 17.85
CA GLY A 48 -4.81 11.15 17.47
C GLY A 48 -5.12 10.20 16.31
N PHE A 49 -6.39 10.08 15.90
CA PHE A 49 -6.76 9.16 14.83
C PHE A 49 -6.34 9.68 13.46
N GLY A 50 -5.66 8.82 12.69
CA GLY A 50 -5.07 9.19 11.40
C GLY A 50 -3.72 9.90 11.51
N LYS A 51 -3.22 10.16 12.74
CA LYS A 51 -1.91 10.76 12.96
C LYS A 51 -0.78 9.82 12.52
N ALA A 52 0.17 10.31 11.72
CA ALA A 52 1.38 9.63 11.31
C ALA A 52 2.24 9.23 12.52
N ASN A 53 3.03 8.16 12.35
CA ASN A 53 3.86 7.57 13.42
C ASN A 53 3.08 7.09 14.65
N THR A 54 1.75 7.02 14.59
CA THR A 54 0.94 6.34 15.61
C THR A 54 1.17 4.85 15.46
N LEU A 55 1.58 4.19 16.54
CA LEU A 55 1.77 2.75 16.57
C LEU A 55 0.48 2.05 16.14
N PHE A 56 0.60 1.12 15.19
CA PHE A 56 -0.51 0.25 14.85
C PHE A 56 -0.77 -0.68 16.03
N GLU A 57 -2.01 -0.69 16.52
CA GLU A 57 -2.44 -1.77 17.39
C GLU A 57 -2.38 -3.07 16.60
N ARG A 58 -1.73 -4.07 17.18
CA ARG A 58 -1.67 -5.40 16.60
C ARG A 58 -3.01 -6.08 16.90
N PHE A 59 -3.74 -6.46 15.84
CA PHE A 59 -5.04 -7.15 15.96
C PHE A 59 -4.96 -8.57 16.55
N VAL A 60 -3.74 -9.12 16.68
CA VAL A 60 -3.44 -10.42 17.27
C VAL A 60 -2.49 -10.18 18.43
N ASP A 61 -2.83 -10.58 19.66
CA ASP A 61 -1.91 -10.41 20.77
C ASP A 61 -0.69 -11.35 20.65
N GLY A 62 0.37 -11.09 21.42
CA GLY A 62 1.57 -11.94 21.44
C GLY A 62 1.36 -13.36 21.99
N ASN A 63 0.14 -13.68 22.44
CA ASN A 63 -0.25 -14.94 23.06
C ASN A 63 -1.23 -15.76 22.20
N GLY A 64 -1.55 -15.29 20.99
CA GLY A 64 -2.47 -15.97 20.08
C GLY A 64 -3.95 -15.82 20.44
N ASN A 65 -4.30 -14.96 21.41
CA ASN A 65 -5.68 -14.63 21.69
C ASN A 65 -6.17 -13.56 20.70
N LYS A 66 -7.28 -13.88 20.06
CA LYS A 66 -7.96 -13.03 19.09
C LYS A 66 -8.68 -11.89 19.81
N ILE A 67 -8.12 -10.68 19.77
CA ILE A 67 -8.84 -9.47 20.24
C ILE A 67 -9.92 -9.09 19.21
N PHE A 68 -9.65 -9.39 17.93
CA PHE A 68 -10.62 -9.44 16.84
C PHE A 68 -10.39 -10.76 16.10
N ASP A 69 -11.44 -11.44 15.62
CA ASP A 69 -11.33 -12.66 14.81
C ASP A 69 -10.53 -12.33 13.54
N TYR A 70 -9.20 -12.46 13.61
CA TYR A 70 -8.35 -12.38 12.44
C TYR A 70 -8.62 -13.65 11.66
N ALA A 71 -9.46 -13.53 10.63
CA ALA A 71 -9.54 -14.53 9.58
C ALA A 71 -8.13 -14.86 9.10
N ASP A 72 -7.87 -16.13 8.82
CA ASP A 72 -6.58 -16.68 8.42
C ASP A 72 -5.92 -16.05 7.18
N GLY A 73 -6.57 -15.08 6.53
CA GLY A 73 -6.07 -14.40 5.34
C GLY A 73 -6.01 -15.35 4.14
N LYS A 74 -6.69 -16.50 4.21
CA LYS A 74 -6.77 -17.49 3.14
C LYS A 74 -8.20 -17.63 2.66
N ASP A 75 -9.12 -17.93 3.58
CA ASP A 75 -10.51 -18.27 3.23
C ASP A 75 -11.50 -17.15 3.58
N ASN A 76 -11.13 -16.23 4.48
CA ASN A 76 -11.96 -15.10 4.87
C ASN A 76 -11.15 -13.78 4.87
N ILE A 77 -11.82 -12.66 4.59
CA ILE A 77 -11.21 -11.33 4.72
C ILE A 77 -11.02 -11.03 6.21
N PRO A 78 -9.89 -10.42 6.64
CA PRO A 78 -9.75 -9.97 8.03
C PRO A 78 -11.00 -9.20 8.48
N ASN A 79 -11.54 -9.48 9.69
CA ASN A 79 -12.75 -8.81 10.19
C ASN A 79 -12.63 -7.28 10.26
N SER A 80 -11.40 -6.74 10.31
CA SER A 80 -11.11 -5.31 10.14
C SER A 80 -11.54 -4.75 8.78
N VAL A 81 -11.88 -5.60 7.81
CA VAL A 81 -12.34 -5.22 6.46
C VAL A 81 -13.82 -5.57 6.24
N ILE A 82 -14.36 -6.61 6.92
CA ILE A 82 -15.73 -7.12 6.71
C ILE A 82 -16.81 -6.38 7.51
N HIS A 83 -16.49 -5.70 8.62
CA HIS A 83 -17.52 -4.94 9.36
C HIS A 83 -17.97 -3.67 8.61
N ILE A 84 -18.84 -3.87 7.61
CA ILE A 84 -19.53 -2.82 6.85
C ILE A 84 -20.73 -2.25 7.65
N ASP A 85 -21.12 -2.93 8.74
CA ASP A 85 -22.26 -2.57 9.60
C ASP A 85 -21.87 -2.15 11.03
N PHE A 86 -20.57 -2.03 11.33
CA PHE A 86 -20.11 -1.55 12.63
C PHE A 86 -19.34 -0.24 12.45
N CYS A 87 -19.89 0.86 12.98
CA CYS A 87 -19.21 2.15 13.05
C CYS A 87 -18.04 2.03 14.02
N PHE A 88 -16.87 1.61 13.54
CA PHE A 88 -15.70 1.55 14.40
C PHE A 88 -14.40 1.95 13.72
N PRO A 89 -13.60 2.83 14.35
CA PRO A 89 -13.91 3.73 15.46
C PRO A 89 -13.88 5.18 15.00
N LEU A 90 -14.84 5.66 14.23
CA LEU A 90 -14.92 7.10 13.92
C LEU A 90 -16.36 7.60 13.88
N GLU A 91 -16.87 7.98 15.05
CA GLU A 91 -18.00 8.90 15.13
C GLU A 91 -17.53 10.30 14.67
N ILE A 92 -18.30 10.91 13.76
CA ILE A 92 -18.14 12.32 13.44
C ILE A 92 -18.89 13.11 14.52
N PRO A 93 -18.24 14.11 15.15
CA PRO A 93 -18.94 15.04 16.04
C PRO A 93 -20.15 15.65 15.33
N GLY A 94 -21.34 15.62 15.96
CA GLY A 94 -22.55 16.20 15.35
C GLY A 94 -22.49 17.70 15.08
N ASN A 95 -21.49 18.39 15.65
CA ASN A 95 -21.19 19.81 15.44
C ASN A 95 -20.04 20.05 14.44
N ASP A 96 -19.51 19.02 13.78
CA ASP A 96 -18.51 19.22 12.73
C ASP A 96 -19.16 19.96 11.55
N LYS A 97 -18.55 21.08 11.14
CA LYS A 97 -19.09 21.94 10.09
C LYS A 97 -18.74 21.45 8.69
N VAL A 98 -17.77 20.54 8.57
CA VAL A 98 -17.20 20.09 7.29
C VAL A 98 -17.72 18.70 6.94
N LEU A 99 -17.76 17.79 7.90
CA LEU A 99 -18.21 16.43 7.71
C LEU A 99 -19.69 16.29 8.09
N ALA A 100 -20.46 15.59 7.25
CA ALA A 100 -21.86 15.31 7.53
C ALA A 100 -22.02 14.48 8.83
N PRO A 101 -22.94 14.83 9.73
CA PRO A 101 -23.16 14.07 10.96
C PRO A 101 -23.45 12.59 10.67
N GLY A 102 -22.81 11.71 11.44
CA GLY A 102 -22.97 10.25 11.29
C GLY A 102 -21.64 9.52 11.40
N CYS A 103 -21.62 8.27 10.93
CA CYS A 103 -20.40 7.48 10.92
C CYS A 103 -19.66 7.61 9.60
N LEU A 104 -18.37 7.85 9.66
CA LEU A 104 -17.50 7.47 8.55
C LEU A 104 -17.34 5.95 8.60
N LYS A 105 -17.64 5.26 7.49
CA LYS A 105 -17.24 3.85 7.30
C LYS A 105 -15.72 3.78 7.11
N PHE A 106 -14.98 4.17 8.14
CA PHE A 106 -13.53 4.28 8.12
C PHE A 106 -12.92 3.02 8.69
N VAL A 107 -12.56 2.12 7.79
CA VAL A 107 -11.33 1.33 8.01
C VAL A 107 -10.20 2.34 7.83
N ARG A 108 -9.16 2.34 8.70
CA ARG A 108 -7.98 3.23 8.50
C ARG A 108 -7.65 3.30 7.01
N ALA A 109 -7.28 4.48 6.50
CA ALA A 109 -6.97 4.77 5.10
C ALA A 109 -5.81 3.96 4.49
N THR A 110 -5.48 2.80 5.05
CA THR A 110 -4.88 1.68 4.33
C THR A 110 -5.54 0.39 4.85
N PRO A 111 -6.60 -0.15 4.23
CA PRO A 111 -6.74 -1.60 4.26
C PRO A 111 -5.43 -2.19 3.72
N ARG A 112 -4.99 -3.33 4.28
CA ARG A 112 -3.80 -4.06 3.79
C ARG A 112 -3.82 -4.28 2.26
N MET A 113 -5.02 -4.25 1.67
CA MET A 113 -5.27 -4.26 0.23
C MET A 113 -4.53 -3.22 -0.60
N ASP A 114 -4.42 -1.97 -0.13
CA ASP A 114 -3.90 -0.86 -0.95
C ASP A 114 -2.37 -0.85 -0.95
N ALA A 115 -1.78 -0.99 0.23
CA ALA A 115 -0.34 -1.02 0.41
C ALA A 115 0.30 -2.27 -0.20
N ASP A 116 -0.40 -3.41 -0.20
CA ASP A 116 0.16 -4.72 -0.58
C ASP A 116 -0.46 -5.36 -1.83
N GLY A 117 -1.47 -4.72 -2.43
CA GLY A 117 -2.16 -5.22 -3.62
C GLY A 117 -2.45 -4.12 -4.65
N ALA A 118 -3.54 -3.38 -4.46
CA ALA A 118 -4.15 -2.54 -5.48
C ALA A 118 -3.20 -1.44 -6.00
N HIS A 119 -2.68 -0.54 -5.17
CA HIS A 119 -1.81 0.56 -5.64
C HIS A 119 -0.47 0.11 -6.23
N ARG A 120 -0.11 -1.17 -6.08
CA ARG A 120 1.08 -1.73 -6.72
C ARG A 120 0.89 -2.03 -8.20
N TYR A 121 -0.32 -1.84 -8.77
CA TYR A 121 -0.53 -1.91 -10.22
C TYR A 121 0.45 -1.00 -10.98
N GLY A 122 0.87 0.11 -10.37
CA GLY A 122 1.83 1.05 -10.95
C GLY A 122 3.19 0.42 -11.28
N HIS A 123 3.55 -0.71 -10.66
CA HIS A 123 4.80 -1.41 -10.97
C HIS A 123 4.90 -1.89 -12.41
N SER A 124 3.78 -2.14 -13.11
CA SER A 124 3.81 -2.49 -14.54
C SER A 124 4.03 -1.27 -15.45
N GLN A 125 3.79 -0.06 -14.94
CA GLN A 125 3.93 1.17 -15.71
C GLN A 125 5.39 1.63 -15.84
N LEU A 126 6.30 1.07 -15.03
CA LEU A 126 7.72 1.39 -15.11
C LEU A 126 8.33 0.87 -16.41
N THR A 127 9.06 1.74 -17.10
CA THR A 127 9.85 1.37 -18.27
C THR A 127 11.21 0.84 -17.86
N ASN A 128 11.83 -0.01 -18.67
CA ASN A 128 13.18 -0.54 -18.38
C ASN A 128 14.30 0.50 -18.53
N LYS A 129 13.98 1.72 -18.97
CA LYS A 129 14.94 2.71 -19.48
C LYS A 129 14.62 4.10 -18.95
N GLN A 130 15.46 4.62 -18.08
CA GLN A 130 15.47 6.03 -17.70
C GLN A 130 16.33 6.81 -18.68
N ARG A 131 15.72 7.74 -19.42
CA ARG A 131 16.42 8.46 -20.51
C ARG A 131 16.82 9.86 -20.06
N PHE A 132 17.93 10.35 -20.59
CA PHE A 132 18.17 11.78 -20.66
C PHE A 132 17.58 12.29 -21.97
N VAL A 133 16.71 13.28 -21.88
CA VAL A 133 15.91 13.79 -23.00
C VAL A 133 16.16 15.28 -23.19
N ASP A 134 16.43 15.69 -24.43
CA ASP A 134 16.65 17.08 -24.79
C ASP A 134 15.33 17.87 -24.94
N GLU A 135 15.42 19.13 -25.34
CA GLU A 135 14.25 20.02 -25.50
C GLU A 135 13.32 19.61 -26.65
N GLY A 136 13.84 18.87 -27.63
CA GLY A 136 13.05 18.32 -28.73
C GLY A 136 12.42 16.96 -28.42
N CYS A 137 12.41 16.53 -27.16
CA CYS A 137 12.00 15.19 -26.73
C CYS A 137 12.85 14.05 -27.35
N ASN A 138 14.07 14.32 -27.82
CA ASN A 138 14.96 13.30 -28.34
C ASN A 138 15.80 12.67 -27.24
N THR A 139 16.08 11.38 -27.38
CA THR A 139 16.92 10.64 -26.41
C THR A 139 18.39 10.97 -26.63
N VAL A 140 19.02 11.55 -25.61
CA VAL A 140 20.47 11.83 -25.58
C VAL A 140 21.24 10.66 -24.98
N THR A 141 20.71 10.08 -23.89
CA THR A 141 21.36 8.97 -23.18
C THR A 141 20.30 8.00 -22.65
N VAL A 142 20.61 6.71 -22.67
CA VAL A 142 19.77 5.65 -22.12
C VAL A 142 20.47 5.07 -20.90
N ASN A 143 19.81 5.18 -19.74
CA ASN A 143 20.20 4.50 -18.53
C ASN A 143 19.22 3.36 -18.28
N TYR A 144 19.70 2.15 -18.01
CA TYR A 144 18.83 1.01 -17.73
C TYR A 144 18.41 1.01 -16.27
N LEU A 145 17.14 0.68 -16.02
CA LEU A 145 16.56 0.76 -14.68
C LEU A 145 17.37 -0.05 -13.64
N LYS A 146 17.86 -1.23 -14.04
CA LYS A 146 18.72 -2.11 -13.24
C LYS A 146 20.00 -1.46 -12.69
N ASP A 147 20.50 -0.40 -13.34
CA ASP A 147 21.76 0.28 -13.00
C ASP A 147 21.51 1.65 -12.33
N THR A 148 20.24 2.04 -12.15
CA THR A 148 19.84 3.37 -11.67
C THR A 148 19.25 3.37 -10.26
N PHE A 149 18.89 2.20 -9.73
CA PHE A 149 18.49 2.08 -8.33
C PHE A 149 19.63 2.49 -7.40
N GLU A 150 19.30 3.27 -6.36
CA GLU A 150 20.27 3.74 -5.36
C GLU A 150 21.53 4.39 -5.99
N SER A 151 21.36 5.04 -7.15
CA SER A 151 22.45 5.67 -7.90
C SER A 151 22.31 7.20 -7.87
N PRO A 152 22.65 7.87 -6.74
CA PRO A 152 22.57 9.33 -6.63
C PRO A 152 23.47 10.04 -7.64
N ARG A 153 24.49 9.35 -8.17
CA ARG A 153 25.36 9.85 -9.23
C ARG A 153 24.60 10.27 -10.49
N LEU A 154 23.47 9.61 -10.80
CA LEU A 154 22.67 9.95 -11.98
C LEU A 154 22.21 11.42 -11.97
N VAL A 155 21.87 11.94 -10.78
CA VAL A 155 21.45 13.33 -10.58
C VAL A 155 22.59 14.24 -10.15
N GLN A 156 23.59 13.75 -9.41
CA GLN A 156 24.67 14.58 -8.85
C GLN A 156 25.81 14.87 -9.86
N GLN A 157 26.01 14.00 -10.86
CA GLN A 157 27.01 14.24 -11.90
C GLN A 157 26.77 15.57 -12.62
N ASN A 158 27.86 16.13 -13.15
CA ASN A 158 27.84 17.43 -13.85
C ASN A 158 27.20 18.55 -13.00
N ASN A 159 27.41 18.51 -11.69
CA ASN A 159 26.87 19.48 -10.75
C ASN A 159 25.34 19.67 -10.86
N GLY A 160 24.59 18.59 -11.09
CA GLY A 160 23.13 18.65 -11.20
C GLY A 160 22.58 18.93 -12.60
N ALA A 161 23.44 19.16 -13.60
CA ALA A 161 23.01 19.50 -14.97
C ALA A 161 22.18 18.39 -15.66
N ASN A 162 22.19 17.17 -15.12
CA ASN A 162 21.40 16.05 -15.63
C ASN A 162 19.91 16.13 -15.27
N ILE A 163 19.53 16.91 -14.24
CA ILE A 163 18.15 16.95 -13.71
C ILE A 163 17.12 17.38 -14.78
N PRO A 164 17.34 18.45 -15.58
CA PRO A 164 16.39 18.83 -16.61
C PRO A 164 16.15 17.73 -17.65
N PHE A 165 17.17 16.95 -17.99
CA PHE A 165 17.03 15.85 -18.94
C PHE A 165 16.14 14.71 -18.42
N LEU A 166 16.24 14.40 -17.12
CA LEU A 166 15.37 13.42 -16.45
C LEU A 166 13.94 13.94 -16.31
N ALA A 167 13.76 15.20 -15.96
CA ALA A 167 12.44 15.83 -15.88
C ALA A 167 11.73 15.80 -17.25
N ARG A 168 12.46 16.08 -18.34
CA ARG A 168 11.94 15.95 -19.71
C ARG A 168 11.61 14.51 -20.06
N HIS A 169 12.37 13.52 -19.59
CA HIS A 169 12.00 12.11 -19.81
C HIS A 169 10.63 11.77 -19.21
N LEU A 170 10.32 12.26 -18.01
CA LEU A 170 9.00 12.06 -17.39
C LEU A 170 7.86 12.71 -18.21
N ALA A 171 8.15 13.83 -18.88
CA ALA A 171 7.15 14.54 -19.69
C ALA A 171 7.01 13.98 -21.12
N CYS A 172 8.11 13.58 -21.75
CA CYS A 172 8.16 13.18 -23.16
C CYS A 172 7.97 11.67 -23.38
N THR A 173 8.09 10.84 -22.33
CA THR A 173 8.05 9.38 -22.47
C THR A 173 6.76 8.81 -21.91
N ALA A 174 6.01 8.08 -22.76
CA ALA A 174 4.84 7.35 -22.31
C ALA A 174 5.22 6.26 -21.29
N SER A 175 4.39 6.08 -20.27
CA SER A 175 4.50 4.94 -19.35
C SER A 175 4.15 3.63 -20.07
N ASN A 176 4.61 2.51 -19.52
CA ASN A 176 4.10 1.21 -19.94
C ASN A 176 2.61 1.08 -19.59
N LYS A 177 1.94 0.16 -20.29
CA LYS A 177 0.55 -0.20 -20.03
C LYS A 177 0.41 -0.88 -18.67
N ILE A 178 -0.78 -0.79 -18.07
CA ILE A 178 -1.14 -1.62 -16.93
C ILE A 178 -1.62 -2.97 -17.42
N ASP A 179 -0.79 -3.99 -17.20
CA ASP A 179 -1.04 -5.39 -17.54
C ASP A 179 -0.06 -6.29 -16.78
N ASN A 180 -0.12 -7.59 -17.05
CA ASN A 180 0.70 -8.59 -16.39
C ASN A 180 2.18 -8.60 -16.82
N PHE A 181 2.64 -7.63 -17.62
CA PHE A 181 4.05 -7.50 -17.98
C PHE A 181 4.75 -6.50 -17.07
N ILE A 182 5.75 -7.01 -16.34
CA ILE A 182 6.66 -6.20 -15.53
C ILE A 182 8.03 -6.20 -16.19
N THR A 183 8.65 -5.03 -16.27
CA THR A 183 9.94 -4.87 -16.94
C THR A 183 11.08 -5.58 -16.20
N ASP A 184 12.11 -6.04 -16.91
CA ASP A 184 13.23 -6.81 -16.33
C ASP A 184 13.95 -6.08 -15.19
N GLY A 185 14.09 -4.75 -15.29
CA GLY A 185 14.68 -3.95 -14.22
C GLY A 185 13.93 -4.08 -12.89
N MET A 186 12.65 -4.44 -12.92
CA MET A 186 11.80 -4.65 -11.75
C MET A 186 11.59 -6.14 -11.42
N HIS A 187 11.52 -7.02 -12.42
CA HIS A 187 11.24 -8.45 -12.23
C HIS A 187 12.50 -9.28 -11.96
N ASN A 188 13.62 -8.93 -12.59
CA ASN A 188 14.87 -9.70 -12.51
C ASN A 188 15.97 -8.98 -11.73
N PHE A 189 16.01 -7.64 -11.80
CA PHE A 189 17.15 -6.85 -11.36
C PHE A 189 16.78 -5.76 -10.33
N LEU A 190 15.67 -5.93 -9.61
CA LEU A 190 15.20 -4.94 -8.64
C LEU A 190 16.27 -4.72 -7.56
N LEU A 191 16.65 -3.45 -7.35
CA LEU A 191 17.62 -3.05 -6.33
C LEU A 191 18.94 -3.83 -6.41
N ARG A 192 19.43 -4.12 -7.63
CA ARG A 192 20.73 -4.76 -7.82
C ARG A 192 21.83 -3.89 -7.20
N LEU A 193 22.42 -4.37 -6.11
CA LEU A 193 23.59 -3.79 -5.46
C LEU A 193 24.79 -4.74 -5.63
N PRO A 194 26.04 -4.23 -5.67
CA PRO A 194 27.23 -5.06 -5.92
C PRO A 194 27.38 -6.28 -4.99
N GLU A 195 26.82 -6.21 -3.78
CA GLU A 195 26.96 -7.23 -2.72
C GLU A 195 25.61 -7.83 -2.28
N ALA A 196 24.51 -7.47 -2.93
CA ALA A 196 23.19 -7.98 -2.60
C ALA A 196 22.64 -8.88 -3.72
N PRO A 197 21.91 -9.95 -3.39
CA PRO A 197 21.21 -10.72 -4.41
C PRO A 197 20.19 -9.84 -5.13
N GLU A 198 20.11 -10.03 -6.45
CA GLU A 198 19.07 -9.41 -7.29
C GLU A 198 17.68 -9.83 -6.79
N SER A 199 16.68 -9.01 -7.09
CA SER A 199 15.34 -9.24 -6.58
C SER A 199 14.25 -9.02 -7.62
N ASP A 200 13.04 -9.46 -7.26
CA ASP A 200 11.86 -9.45 -8.09
C ASP A 200 10.73 -8.72 -7.36
N ILE A 201 10.26 -7.61 -7.92
CA ILE A 201 9.15 -6.84 -7.33
C ILE A 201 7.87 -7.66 -7.27
N VAL A 202 7.62 -8.54 -8.25
CA VAL A 202 6.41 -9.36 -8.32
C VAL A 202 6.45 -10.40 -7.22
N ALA A 203 7.56 -11.12 -7.09
CA ALA A 203 7.75 -12.06 -5.99
C ALA A 203 7.63 -11.37 -4.62
N ARG A 204 8.21 -10.16 -4.46
CA ARG A 204 8.06 -9.37 -3.23
C ARG A 204 6.61 -8.95 -2.96
N ASN A 205 5.84 -8.60 -3.99
CA ASN A 205 4.42 -8.26 -3.82
C ASN A 205 3.62 -9.49 -3.36
N ILE A 206 3.85 -10.66 -3.98
CA ILE A 206 3.22 -11.92 -3.57
C ILE A 206 3.59 -12.25 -2.12
N GLN A 207 4.89 -12.25 -1.80
CA GLN A 207 5.37 -12.59 -0.45
C GLN A 207 4.85 -11.60 0.59
N ARG A 208 4.86 -10.30 0.28
CA ARG A 208 4.32 -9.28 1.18
C ARG A 208 2.83 -9.46 1.43
N GLY A 209 2.06 -9.77 0.39
CA GLY A 209 0.64 -10.10 0.53
C GLY A 209 0.42 -11.27 1.50
N ARG A 210 1.25 -12.32 1.41
CA ARG A 210 1.21 -13.46 2.34
C ARG A 210 1.62 -13.09 3.77
N ASP A 211 2.73 -12.38 3.94
CA ASP A 211 3.21 -11.92 5.26
C ASP A 211 2.17 -11.05 5.97
N GLN A 212 1.37 -10.33 5.18
CA GLN A 212 0.33 -9.43 5.66
C GLN A 212 -1.05 -10.11 5.76
N GLY A 213 -1.16 -11.39 5.42
CA GLY A 213 -2.43 -12.14 5.44
C GLY A 213 -3.50 -11.53 4.54
N VAL A 214 -3.13 -11.04 3.36
CA VAL A 214 -4.07 -10.57 2.35
C VAL A 214 -4.78 -11.78 1.75
N SER A 215 -6.11 -11.81 1.90
CA SER A 215 -6.96 -12.87 1.35
C SER A 215 -6.80 -13.05 -0.15
N GLY A 216 -7.16 -14.25 -0.60
CA GLY A 216 -7.14 -14.62 -2.01
C GLY A 216 -7.99 -13.70 -2.87
N TYR A 217 -7.66 -13.67 -4.16
CA TYR A 217 -8.27 -12.84 -5.18
C TYR A 217 -9.80 -13.01 -5.25
N ASN A 218 -10.31 -14.24 -5.17
CA ASN A 218 -11.74 -14.51 -5.22
C ASN A 218 -12.51 -13.87 -4.06
N THR A 219 -11.93 -13.81 -2.86
CA THR A 219 -12.56 -13.16 -1.72
C THR A 219 -12.81 -11.67 -1.98
N TRP A 220 -11.87 -11.02 -2.68
CA TRP A 220 -12.01 -9.61 -3.07
C TRP A 220 -12.98 -9.40 -4.23
N ARG A 221 -13.05 -10.34 -5.17
CA ARG A 221 -14.07 -10.34 -6.22
C ARG A 221 -15.46 -10.36 -5.61
N GLU A 222 -15.70 -11.27 -4.66
CA GLU A 222 -16.98 -11.41 -3.97
C GLU A 222 -17.34 -10.14 -3.18
N LEU A 223 -16.39 -9.54 -2.46
CA LEU A 223 -16.60 -8.24 -1.78
C LEU A 223 -17.04 -7.15 -2.75
N CYS A 224 -16.49 -7.15 -3.97
CA CYS A 224 -16.84 -6.22 -5.03
C CYS A 224 -18.12 -6.62 -5.82
N GLY A 225 -18.85 -7.64 -5.38
CA GLY A 225 -20.04 -8.15 -6.07
C GLY A 225 -19.74 -8.84 -7.40
N LEU A 226 -18.48 -9.19 -7.65
CA LEU A 226 -18.02 -9.88 -8.85
C LEU A 226 -18.07 -11.40 -8.65
N GLN A 227 -18.38 -12.13 -9.71
CA GLN A 227 -18.41 -13.60 -9.66
C GLN A 227 -17.00 -14.17 -9.43
N PRO A 228 -16.81 -15.08 -8.46
CA PRO A 228 -15.53 -15.74 -8.22
C PRO A 228 -15.15 -16.65 -9.40
N ILE A 229 -13.85 -16.82 -9.63
CA ILE A 229 -13.34 -17.76 -10.63
C ILE A 229 -13.42 -19.16 -10.04
N LYS A 230 -14.06 -20.10 -10.76
CA LYS A 230 -14.30 -21.47 -10.26
C LYS A 230 -13.28 -22.49 -10.75
N SER A 231 -12.53 -22.19 -11.81
CA SER A 231 -11.47 -23.06 -12.33
C SER A 231 -10.54 -22.28 -13.26
N PHE A 232 -9.29 -22.74 -13.37
CA PHE A 232 -8.43 -22.37 -14.48
C PHE A 232 -8.53 -23.45 -15.54
N ASN A 233 -8.89 -23.08 -16.76
CA ASN A 233 -9.11 -24.02 -17.87
C ASN A 233 -7.88 -24.88 -18.24
N LYS A 234 -6.70 -24.69 -17.59
CA LYS A 234 -5.45 -25.40 -17.88
C LYS A 234 -4.51 -25.66 -16.70
N PHE A 235 -4.82 -25.20 -15.49
CA PHE A 235 -3.91 -25.33 -14.34
C PHE A 235 -4.69 -25.84 -13.14
N GLY A 236 -4.31 -27.00 -12.59
CA GLY A 236 -4.93 -27.62 -11.42
C GLY A 236 -4.68 -26.86 -10.11
N SER A 237 -4.49 -25.55 -10.16
CA SER A 237 -4.36 -24.67 -9.00
C SER A 237 -5.72 -24.26 -8.49
N GLU A 238 -5.87 -24.22 -7.17
CA GLU A 238 -7.10 -23.76 -6.54
C GLU A 238 -7.34 -22.27 -6.81
N PRO A 239 -8.45 -21.88 -7.46
CA PRO A 239 -8.72 -20.48 -7.80
C PRO A 239 -8.76 -19.51 -6.62
N ASN A 240 -9.13 -20.02 -5.44
CA ASN A 240 -9.17 -19.24 -4.22
C ASN A 240 -7.79 -18.86 -3.69
N ASP A 241 -6.72 -19.59 -4.04
CA ASP A 241 -5.36 -19.33 -3.56
C ASP A 241 -4.58 -18.31 -4.41
N VAL A 242 -5.22 -17.75 -5.44
CA VAL A 242 -4.58 -16.71 -6.27
C VAL A 242 -4.37 -15.45 -5.45
N ASN A 243 -3.14 -14.96 -5.41
CA ASN A 243 -2.81 -13.68 -4.79
C ASN A 243 -3.58 -12.52 -5.44
N LEU A 244 -4.12 -11.60 -4.64
CA LEU A 244 -4.88 -10.43 -5.10
C LEU A 244 -4.16 -9.65 -6.21
N PHE A 245 -2.88 -9.33 -6.02
CA PHE A 245 -2.11 -8.55 -7.00
C PHE A 245 -2.07 -9.27 -8.35
N ILE A 246 -1.79 -10.57 -8.35
CA ILE A 246 -1.69 -11.37 -9.58
C ILE A 246 -3.05 -11.51 -10.26
N GLY A 247 -4.09 -11.88 -9.50
CA GLY A 247 -5.43 -12.11 -10.06
C GLY A 247 -6.02 -10.86 -10.68
N ALA A 248 -5.87 -9.71 -10.02
CA ALA A 248 -6.43 -8.45 -10.49
C ALA A 248 -5.61 -7.80 -11.63
N MET A 249 -4.29 -8.00 -11.68
CA MET A 249 -3.46 -7.54 -12.83
C MET A 249 -3.78 -8.28 -14.14
N LEU A 250 -4.38 -9.47 -14.06
CA LEU A 250 -4.82 -10.25 -15.22
C LEU A 250 -6.21 -9.85 -15.72
N GLU A 251 -6.94 -9.02 -14.98
CA GLU A 251 -8.25 -8.55 -15.43
C GLU A 251 -8.13 -7.59 -16.60
N LYS A 252 -9.10 -7.67 -17.52
CA LYS A 252 -9.22 -6.69 -18.58
C LYS A 252 -9.69 -5.35 -18.00
N ALA A 253 -8.96 -4.29 -18.35
CA ALA A 253 -9.30 -2.91 -18.05
C ALA A 253 -10.75 -2.57 -18.42
N ALA A 254 -11.51 -1.98 -17.49
CA ALA A 254 -12.94 -1.68 -17.62
C ALA A 254 -13.22 -0.17 -17.67
N GLY A 255 -12.74 0.51 -18.72
CA GLY A 255 -12.90 1.95 -18.90
C GLY A 255 -11.93 2.83 -18.09
N PHE A 256 -11.24 2.25 -17.11
CA PHE A 256 -10.06 2.81 -16.42
C PHE A 256 -8.83 1.96 -16.74
N ASN A 257 -7.63 2.39 -16.31
CA ASN A 257 -6.40 1.65 -16.60
C ASN A 257 -6.28 0.30 -15.84
N VAL A 258 -7.21 -0.05 -14.96
CA VAL A 258 -7.21 -1.28 -14.16
C VAL A 258 -8.50 -2.08 -14.38
N GLY A 259 -8.48 -3.36 -14.03
CA GLY A 259 -9.67 -4.22 -14.05
C GLY A 259 -10.69 -3.90 -12.96
N PRO A 260 -11.90 -4.51 -13.03
CA PRO A 260 -13.02 -4.21 -12.13
C PRO A 260 -12.74 -4.46 -10.65
N THR A 261 -11.93 -5.47 -10.29
CA THR A 261 -11.57 -5.73 -8.90
C THR A 261 -10.75 -4.57 -8.35
N PHE A 262 -9.65 -4.19 -9.02
CA PHE A 262 -8.85 -3.04 -8.61
C PHE A 262 -9.61 -1.73 -8.68
N GLN A 263 -10.47 -1.53 -9.67
CA GLN A 263 -11.31 -0.33 -9.74
C GLN A 263 -12.22 -0.20 -8.51
N CYS A 264 -12.87 -1.29 -8.10
CA CYS A 264 -13.68 -1.35 -6.88
C CYS A 264 -12.84 -1.04 -5.64
N LEU A 265 -11.71 -1.73 -5.45
CA LEU A 265 -10.87 -1.56 -4.27
C LEU A 265 -10.28 -0.15 -4.16
N LEU A 266 -9.72 0.39 -5.25
CA LEU A 266 -9.23 1.76 -5.31
C LEU A 266 -10.37 2.76 -5.10
N GLY A 267 -11.55 2.51 -5.66
CA GLY A 267 -12.73 3.37 -5.49
C GLY A 267 -13.16 3.45 -4.03
N ILE A 268 -13.28 2.31 -3.36
CA ILE A 268 -13.56 2.24 -1.91
C ILE A 268 -12.50 3.01 -1.13
N GLN A 269 -11.22 2.82 -1.46
CA GLN A 269 -10.13 3.48 -0.77
C GLN A 269 -10.16 5.00 -0.93
N TYR A 270 -10.25 5.51 -2.16
CA TYR A 270 -10.28 6.95 -2.41
C TYR A 270 -11.56 7.59 -1.90
N GLN A 271 -12.69 6.88 -1.91
CA GLN A 271 -13.92 7.34 -1.25
C GLN A 271 -13.70 7.49 0.26
N ARG A 272 -13.07 6.50 0.91
CA ARG A 272 -12.74 6.56 2.34
C ARG A 272 -11.78 7.69 2.69
N ILE A 273 -10.74 7.92 1.88
CA ILE A 273 -9.83 9.06 2.06
C ILE A 273 -10.62 10.36 1.92
N LYS A 274 -11.42 10.50 0.86
CA LYS A 274 -12.17 11.74 0.58
C LYS A 274 -13.21 12.05 1.65
N CYS A 275 -13.96 11.06 2.10
CA CYS A 275 -15.00 11.26 3.11
C CYS A 275 -14.41 11.31 4.52
N GLY A 276 -13.27 10.64 4.76
CA GLY A 276 -12.65 10.51 6.07
C GLY A 276 -11.57 11.54 6.37
N ASP A 277 -11.21 12.39 5.41
CA ASP A 277 -10.41 13.58 5.66
C ASP A 277 -11.33 14.78 5.90
N ARG A 278 -11.12 15.45 7.02
CA ARG A 278 -11.87 16.65 7.41
C ARG A 278 -11.43 17.89 6.61
N PHE A 279 -10.22 17.88 6.05
CA PHE A 279 -9.60 19.03 5.39
C PHE A 279 -9.64 18.95 3.86
#